data_AF-A0A9D7BT51-F1
#
_entry.id   AF-A0A9D7BT51-F1
#
_cell.length_a   1.000
_cell.length_b   1.000
_cell.length_c   1.000
_cell.angle_alpha   90.00
_cell.angle_beta   90.00
_cell.angle_gamma   90.00
#
_symmetry.space_group_name_H-M   'P 1'
#
loop_
_entity.id
_entity.type
_entity.pdbx_description
1 polymer ?
#
loop_
_entity_poly.entity_id
_entity_poly.type
_entity_poly.pdbx_seq_one_letter_code
_entity_poly.pdbx_strand_id
1 'polypeptide(L)'
;MDAIELLDGYLVSFTYTWGVWSGELQQPFQQLVRVDDAGKAHEVARRAIDVDLPSAYTNRNTWLSPVIRALCLGARNLFAANDPLKAKPERVPPSVLWLAAACCLLSLLAAIWVSGRQVHSTRGRWAWVVLCGVVGLPALASLWLLYPRREPLPVASPTLA
;
A
#
# COMPACT_ATOMS: atom_id res chain seq x y z
N MET A 1 1.52 -5.10 26.66
CA MET A 1 1.51 -6.45 27.24
C MET A 1 1.14 -6.23 28.67
N ASP A 2 0.04 -6.83 29.08
CA ASP A 2 -0.45 -6.70 30.45
C ASP A 2 -0.38 -8.08 31.09
N ALA A 3 0.08 -8.15 32.35
CA ALA A 3 0.25 -9.39 33.08
C ALA A 3 -0.43 -9.28 34.45
N ILE A 4 -1.14 -10.34 34.83
CA ILE A 4 -1.79 -10.48 36.14
C ILE A 4 -1.22 -11.74 36.78
N GLU A 5 -0.75 -11.62 38.01
CA GLU A 5 -0.29 -12.76 38.80
C GLU A 5 -1.48 -13.53 39.38
N LEU A 6 -1.47 -14.85 39.22
CA LEU A 6 -2.45 -15.78 39.77
C LEU A 6 -1.77 -16.65 40.83
N LEU A 7 -2.56 -17.29 41.69
CA LEU A 7 -2.07 -18.25 42.70
C LEU A 7 -1.28 -19.43 42.10
N ASP A 8 -1.52 -19.74 40.83
CA ASP A 8 -0.99 -20.89 40.10
C ASP A 8 -0.30 -20.45 38.78
N GLY A 9 0.38 -19.30 38.79
CA GLY A 9 1.17 -18.79 37.66
C GLY A 9 0.80 -17.37 37.20
N TYR A 10 0.98 -17.06 35.91
CA TYR A 10 0.72 -15.73 35.34
C TYR A 10 -0.31 -15.78 34.23
N LEU A 11 -1.18 -14.77 34.15
CA LEU A 11 -2.04 -14.53 33.01
C LEU A 11 -1.51 -13.35 32.22
N VAL A 12 -1.19 -13.56 30.96
CA VAL A 12 -0.59 -12.57 30.07
C VAL A 12 -1.52 -12.27 28.90
N SER A 13 -1.72 -10.99 28.63
CA SER A 13 -2.53 -10.49 27.51
C SER A 13 -1.64 -9.90 26.42
N PHE A 14 -1.78 -10.44 25.20
CA PHE A 14 -1.12 -10.00 23.99
C PHE A 14 -2.13 -9.40 23.01
N THR A 15 -1.82 -8.22 22.49
CA THR A 15 -2.65 -7.51 21.52
C THR A 15 -1.88 -7.39 20.20
N TYR A 16 -2.41 -8.00 19.14
CA TYR A 16 -1.79 -8.04 17.82
C TYR A 16 -2.52 -7.08 16.88
N THR A 17 -2.00 -5.86 16.77
CA THR A 17 -2.54 -4.79 15.91
C THR A 17 -1.51 -4.21 14.94
N TRP A 18 -0.28 -4.74 14.97
CA TRP A 18 0.79 -4.27 14.09
C TRP A 18 0.48 -4.64 12.64
N GLY A 19 0.58 -3.67 11.73
CA GLY A 19 0.29 -3.85 10.30
C GLY A 19 -1.16 -3.58 9.89
N VAL A 20 -2.08 -3.29 10.82
CA VAL A 20 -3.48 -2.92 10.48
C VAL A 20 -3.52 -1.67 9.61
N TRP A 21 -2.74 -0.66 9.99
CA TRP A 21 -2.70 0.64 9.30
C TRP A 21 -2.02 0.61 7.93
N SER A 22 -1.23 -0.43 7.63
CA SER A 22 -0.56 -0.61 6.34
C SER A 22 -1.22 -1.67 5.45
N GLY A 23 -2.32 -2.27 5.93
CA GLY A 23 -3.03 -3.34 5.23
C GLY A 23 -2.23 -4.64 5.16
N GLU A 24 -1.36 -4.87 6.14
CA GLU A 24 -0.58 -6.11 6.28
C GLU A 24 -1.26 -7.10 7.23
N LEU A 25 -2.01 -6.58 8.21
CA LEU A 25 -2.87 -7.34 9.11
C LEU A 25 -4.32 -6.87 8.89
N GLN A 26 -5.17 -7.69 8.29
CA GLN A 26 -6.58 -7.37 8.08
C GLN A 26 -7.43 -7.84 9.27
N GLN A 27 -6.98 -8.85 10.02
CA GLN A 27 -7.68 -9.40 11.18
C GLN A 27 -6.88 -9.25 12.47
N PRO A 28 -6.87 -8.07 13.11
CA PRO A 28 -6.25 -7.91 14.42
C PRO A 28 -6.98 -8.72 15.48
N PHE A 29 -6.24 -9.18 16.49
CA PHE A 29 -6.81 -9.99 17.57
C PHE A 29 -6.06 -9.77 18.88
N GLN A 30 -6.74 -10.09 19.97
CA GLN A 30 -6.18 -10.16 21.32
C GLN A 30 -6.18 -11.63 21.77
N GLN A 31 -5.11 -12.04 22.44
CA GLN A 31 -4.92 -13.39 22.95
C GLN A 31 -4.54 -13.34 24.42
N LEU A 32 -5.23 -14.13 25.24
CA LEU A 32 -4.91 -14.34 26.65
C LEU A 32 -4.22 -15.69 26.79
N VAL A 33 -3.06 -15.68 27.44
CA VAL A 33 -2.22 -16.85 27.65
C VAL A 33 -1.98 -16.99 29.14
N ARG A 34 -2.27 -18.16 29.71
CA ARG A 34 -1.88 -18.51 31.07
C ARG A 34 -0.56 -19.26 31.03
N VAL A 35 0.40 -18.82 31.82
CA VAL A 35 1.66 -19.51 32.08
C VAL A 35 1.54 -20.17 33.44
N ASP A 36 1.63 -21.49 33.50
CA ASP A 36 1.59 -22.24 34.76
C ASP A 36 2.94 -22.16 35.52
N ASP A 37 2.98 -22.68 36.75
CA ASP A 37 4.19 -22.71 37.58
C ASP A 37 5.31 -23.59 37.00
N ALA A 38 4.98 -24.48 36.06
CA ALA A 38 5.94 -25.28 35.30
C ALA A 38 6.48 -24.54 34.06
N GLY A 39 6.05 -23.30 33.81
CA GLY A 39 6.46 -22.47 32.69
C GLY A 39 5.78 -22.82 31.35
N LYS A 40 4.72 -23.63 31.35
CA LYS A 40 3.94 -23.95 30.15
C LYS A 40 2.88 -22.90 29.88
N ALA A 41 2.87 -22.42 28.64
CA ALA A 41 1.88 -21.47 28.13
C ALA A 41 0.66 -22.18 27.55
N HIS A 42 -0.52 -21.79 28.01
CA HIS A 42 -1.82 -22.28 27.56
C HIS A 42 -2.68 -21.11 27.09
N GLU A 43 -3.20 -21.19 25.87
CA GLU A 43 -4.17 -20.21 25.37
C GLU A 43 -5.49 -20.36 26.12
N VAL A 44 -5.92 -19.29 26.78
CA VAL A 44 -7.16 -19.25 27.57
C VAL A 44 -8.31 -18.68 26.75
N ALA A 45 -8.04 -17.60 26.02
CA ALA A 45 -9.05 -16.93 25.21
C ALA A 45 -8.41 -16.20 24.04
N ARG A 46 -9.15 -16.10 22.94
CA ARG A 46 -8.82 -15.25 21.80
C ARG A 46 -10.05 -14.47 21.36
N ARG A 47 -9.83 -13.19 21.11
CA ARG A 47 -10.87 -12.26 20.66
C ARG A 47 -10.42 -11.55 19.40
N ALA A 48 -11.24 -11.60 18.35
CA ALA A 48 -11.04 -10.76 17.17
C ALA A 48 -11.30 -9.28 17.54
N ILE A 49 -10.44 -8.40 17.07
CA ILE A 49 -10.60 -6.97 17.18
C ILE A 49 -11.20 -6.49 15.86
N ASP A 50 -12.33 -5.81 15.93
CA ASP A 50 -12.92 -5.21 14.73
C ASP A 50 -12.15 -3.97 14.32
N VAL A 51 -12.07 -3.72 13.02
CA VAL A 51 -11.35 -2.57 12.47
C VAL A 51 -12.37 -1.52 12.08
N ASP A 52 -12.44 -0.44 12.86
CA ASP A 52 -13.39 0.66 12.62
C ASP A 52 -13.09 1.48 11.36
N LEU A 53 -11.98 1.19 10.67
CA LEU A 53 -11.51 1.93 9.51
C LEU A 53 -11.92 1.24 8.21
N PRO A 54 -12.41 2.00 7.20
CA PRO A 54 -12.72 1.44 5.89
C PRO A 54 -11.52 0.74 5.26
N SER A 55 -11.78 -0.38 4.57
CA SER A 55 -10.74 -1.17 3.89
C SER A 55 -9.91 -0.36 2.88
N ALA A 56 -10.51 0.66 2.25
CA ALA A 56 -9.80 1.58 1.37
C ALA A 56 -8.71 2.37 2.12
N TYR A 57 -8.95 2.78 3.37
CA TYR A 57 -7.96 3.54 4.14
C TYR A 57 -6.80 2.66 4.63
N THR A 58 -7.11 1.48 5.19
CA THR A 58 -6.11 0.53 5.68
C THR A 58 -5.23 0.01 4.55
N ASN A 59 -5.78 -0.17 3.35
CA ASN A 59 -5.07 -0.65 2.18
C ASN A 59 -4.64 0.46 1.19
N ARG A 60 -4.45 1.71 1.68
CA ARG A 60 -4.05 2.86 0.83
C ARG A 60 -2.83 2.63 -0.03
N ASN A 61 -1.82 1.98 0.52
CA ASN A 61 -0.58 1.69 -0.20
C ASN A 61 -0.82 0.74 -1.37
N THR A 62 -1.83 -0.12 -1.30
CA THR A 62 -2.14 -1.09 -2.35
C THR A 62 -2.84 -0.45 -3.54
N TRP A 63 -3.86 0.37 -3.31
CA TRP A 63 -4.62 0.96 -4.42
C TRP A 63 -3.95 2.21 -5.00
N LEU A 64 -3.10 2.90 -4.24
CA LEU A 64 -2.26 3.98 -4.78
C LEU A 64 -1.23 3.45 -5.78
N SER A 65 -0.54 2.36 -5.42
CA SER A 65 0.42 1.69 -6.31
C SER A 65 0.64 0.24 -5.87
N PRO A 66 -0.02 -0.74 -6.52
CA PRO A 66 0.13 -2.14 -6.14
C PRO A 66 1.56 -2.64 -6.37
N VAL A 67 2.23 -2.13 -7.40
CA VAL A 67 3.61 -2.51 -7.76
C VAL A 67 4.62 -1.98 -6.76
N ILE A 68 4.56 -0.70 -6.37
CA ILE A 68 5.48 -0.16 -5.35
C ILE A 68 5.29 -0.92 -4.03
N ARG A 69 4.04 -1.19 -3.62
CA ARG A 69 3.78 -1.98 -2.42
C ARG A 69 4.39 -3.38 -2.51
N ALA A 70 4.22 -4.08 -3.63
CA ALA A 70 4.78 -5.42 -3.82
C ALA A 70 6.32 -5.40 -3.75
N LEU A 71 6.96 -4.40 -4.38
CA LEU A 71 8.40 -4.21 -4.32
C LEU A 71 8.88 -3.93 -2.90
N CYS A 72 8.22 -3.03 -2.17
CA CYS A 72 8.55 -2.75 -0.77
C CYS A 72 8.39 -3.99 0.12
N LEU A 73 7.30 -4.75 -0.05
CA LEU A 73 7.07 -5.98 0.72
C LEU A 73 8.14 -7.05 0.42
N GLY A 74 8.52 -7.22 -0.86
CA GLY A 74 9.58 -8.14 -1.26
C GLY A 74 10.95 -7.71 -0.75
N ALA A 75 11.26 -6.42 -0.79
CA ALA A 75 12.55 -5.88 -0.39
C ALA A 75 12.78 -5.89 1.13
N ARG A 76 11.71 -5.94 1.95
CA ARG A 76 11.81 -5.91 3.42
C ARG A 76 12.67 -7.04 4.01
N ASN A 77 12.75 -8.18 3.35
CA ASN A 77 13.50 -9.33 3.83
C ASN A 77 14.93 -9.38 3.30
N LEU A 78 15.34 -8.44 2.43
CA LEU A 78 16.64 -8.50 1.77
C LEU A 78 17.80 -8.27 2.75
N PHE A 79 17.57 -7.50 3.82
CA PHE A 79 18.59 -7.12 4.80
C PHE A 79 18.18 -7.38 6.27
N ALA A 80 17.01 -7.97 6.49
CA ALA A 80 16.50 -8.27 7.82
C ALA A 80 16.85 -9.71 8.22
N ALA A 81 17.23 -9.92 9.48
CA ALA A 81 17.32 -11.26 10.05
C ALA A 81 15.94 -11.94 10.02
N ASN A 82 15.93 -13.27 9.87
CA ASN A 82 14.70 -14.05 9.93
C ASN A 82 14.09 -13.93 11.34
N ASP A 83 12.91 -13.32 11.43
CA ASP A 83 12.15 -13.19 12.67
C ASP A 83 11.05 -14.26 12.70
N PRO A 84 11.11 -15.25 13.63
CA PRO A 84 10.12 -16.30 13.74
C PRO A 84 8.73 -15.78 14.18
N LEU A 85 8.64 -14.56 14.72
CA LEU A 85 7.39 -13.93 15.15
C LEU A 85 6.77 -13.06 14.06
N LYS A 86 7.40 -12.98 12.88
CA LYS A 86 6.90 -12.17 11.78
C LYS A 86 5.68 -12.82 11.13
N ALA A 87 4.52 -12.17 11.29
CA ALA A 87 3.31 -12.56 10.58
C ALA A 87 3.47 -12.39 9.07
N LYS A 88 2.90 -13.32 8.29
CA LYS A 88 2.82 -13.18 6.84
C LYS A 88 1.78 -12.10 6.50
N PRO A 89 2.06 -11.21 5.54
CA PRO A 89 1.07 -10.24 5.09
C PRO A 89 -0.22 -10.96 4.65
N GLU A 90 -1.35 -10.50 5.16
CA GLU A 90 -2.65 -11.07 4.82
C GLU A 90 -3.07 -10.71 3.39
N ARG A 91 -3.95 -11.54 2.83
CA ARG A 91 -4.45 -11.37 1.47
C ARG A 91 -5.25 -10.07 1.37
N VAL A 92 -4.91 -9.25 0.38
CA VAL A 92 -5.65 -8.01 0.11
C VAL A 92 -7.07 -8.34 -0.37
N PRO A 93 -8.11 -7.63 0.10
CA PRO A 93 -9.48 -7.82 -0.35
C PRO A 93 -9.65 -7.59 -1.87
N PRO A 94 -10.51 -8.37 -2.56
CA PRO A 94 -10.73 -8.22 -4.00
C PRO A 94 -11.22 -6.82 -4.41
N SER A 95 -12.04 -6.17 -3.58
CA SER A 95 -12.53 -4.81 -3.82
C SER A 95 -11.41 -3.78 -3.92
N VAL A 96 -10.38 -3.91 -3.08
CA VAL A 96 -9.19 -3.05 -3.10
C VAL A 96 -8.36 -3.32 -4.35
N LEU A 97 -8.26 -4.58 -4.80
CA LEU A 97 -7.56 -4.92 -6.04
C LEU A 97 -8.26 -4.34 -7.26
N TRP A 98 -9.60 -4.36 -7.30
CA TRP A 98 -10.38 -3.69 -8.34
C TRP A 98 -10.18 -2.17 -8.32
N LEU A 99 -10.16 -1.56 -7.13
CA LEU A 99 -9.85 -0.15 -6.98
C LEU A 99 -8.45 0.18 -7.52
N ALA A 100 -7.45 -0.63 -7.16
CA ALA A 100 -6.08 -0.48 -7.66
C ALA A 100 -6.02 -0.55 -9.20
N ALA A 101 -6.72 -1.54 -9.79
CA ALA A 101 -6.80 -1.70 -11.24
C ALA A 101 -7.48 -0.51 -11.91
N ALA A 102 -8.57 -0.01 -11.33
CA ALA A 102 -9.26 1.20 -11.81
C ALA A 102 -8.35 2.43 -11.74
N CYS A 103 -7.62 2.64 -10.63
CA CYS A 103 -6.65 3.73 -10.49
C CYS A 103 -5.52 3.64 -11.51
N CYS A 104 -5.01 2.44 -11.79
CA CYS A 104 -3.98 2.22 -12.81
C CYS A 104 -4.49 2.50 -14.22
N LEU A 105 -5.70 2.05 -14.54
CA LEU A 105 -6.34 2.32 -15.84
C LEU A 105 -6.59 3.81 -16.03
N LEU A 106 -7.15 4.49 -15.02
CA LEU A 106 -7.36 5.94 -15.06
C LEU A 106 -6.03 6.70 -15.22
N SER A 107 -4.98 6.25 -14.54
CA SER A 107 -3.64 6.84 -14.64
C SER A 107 -3.04 6.67 -16.04
N LEU A 108 -3.22 5.50 -16.66
CA LEU A 108 -2.81 5.24 -18.04
C LEU A 108 -3.57 6.14 -19.03
N LEU A 109 -4.90 6.24 -18.90
CA LEU A 109 -5.72 7.09 -19.77
C LEU A 109 -5.36 8.57 -19.61
N ALA A 110 -5.17 9.03 -18.38
CA ALA A 110 -4.71 10.38 -18.09
C ALA A 110 -3.33 10.64 -18.69
N ALA A 111 -2.40 9.68 -18.62
CA ALA A 111 -1.09 9.81 -19.23
C ALA A 111 -1.16 9.91 -20.77
N ILE A 112 -2.04 9.16 -21.44
CA ILE A 112 -2.26 9.28 -22.90
C ILE A 112 -2.73 10.69 -23.26
N TRP A 113 -3.66 11.24 -22.47
CA TRP A 113 -4.20 12.58 -22.67
C TRP A 113 -3.17 13.68 -22.39
N VAL A 114 -2.52 13.64 -21.22
CA VAL A 114 -1.51 14.62 -20.80
C VAL A 114 -0.30 14.62 -21.74
N SER A 115 0.18 13.43 -22.15
CA SER A 115 1.32 13.32 -23.06
C SER A 115 1.06 13.89 -24.45
N GLY A 116 -0.21 13.98 -24.89
CA GLY A 116 -0.58 14.70 -26.11
C GLY A 116 -0.38 16.22 -26.00
N ARG A 117 -0.35 16.75 -24.78
CA ARG A 117 -0.20 18.19 -24.47
C ARG A 117 1.21 18.56 -24.01
N GLN A 118 2.13 17.60 -23.91
CA GLN A 118 3.51 17.76 -23.46
C GLN A 118 4.49 17.45 -24.60
N VAL A 119 5.70 18.02 -24.55
CA VAL A 119 6.77 17.70 -25.51
C VAL A 119 7.44 16.40 -25.08
N HIS A 120 7.27 15.33 -25.87
CA HIS A 120 7.89 14.03 -25.63
C HIS A 120 8.39 13.45 -26.94
N SER A 121 9.49 12.70 -26.89
CA SER A 121 9.83 11.78 -27.97
C SER A 121 8.79 10.64 -28.02
N THR A 122 8.56 10.05 -29.19
CA THR A 122 7.58 8.97 -29.35
C THR A 122 7.84 7.79 -28.40
N ARG A 123 9.11 7.41 -28.22
CA ARG A 123 9.50 6.35 -27.29
C ARG A 123 9.28 6.75 -25.83
N GLY A 124 9.65 7.98 -25.46
CA GLY A 124 9.45 8.50 -24.10
C GLY A 124 7.98 8.57 -23.71
N ARG A 125 7.10 8.97 -24.65
CA ARG A 125 5.65 9.00 -24.44
C ARG A 125 5.11 7.62 -24.07
N TRP A 126 5.44 6.60 -24.85
CA TRP A 126 4.95 5.24 -24.58
C TRP A 126 5.53 4.66 -23.29
N ALA A 127 6.80 4.94 -22.99
CA ALA A 127 7.40 4.53 -21.72
C ALA A 127 6.63 5.11 -20.51
N TRP A 128 6.28 6.40 -20.55
CA TRP A 128 5.50 7.04 -19.49
C TRP A 128 4.07 6.50 -19.38
N VAL A 129 3.40 6.25 -20.51
CA VAL A 129 2.05 5.67 -20.52
C VAL A 129 2.05 4.29 -19.87
N VAL A 130 3.00 3.43 -20.24
CA VAL A 130 3.15 2.10 -19.64
C VAL A 130 3.47 2.22 -18.16
N LEU A 131 4.39 3.11 -17.78
CA LEU A 131 4.76 3.33 -16.37
C LEU A 131 3.55 3.77 -15.53
N CYS A 132 2.70 4.66 -16.05
CA CYS A 132 1.47 5.08 -15.36
C CYS A 132 0.46 3.95 -15.20
N GLY A 133 0.38 3.01 -16.15
CA GLY A 133 -0.48 1.83 -16.04
C GLY A 133 0.05 0.78 -15.06
N VAL A 134 1.37 0.66 -14.90
CA VAL A 134 1.99 -0.33 -14.00
C VAL A 134 2.11 0.21 -12.58
N VAL A 135 2.60 1.43 -12.43
CA VAL A 135 2.86 2.06 -11.12
C VAL A 135 1.61 2.76 -10.58
N GLY A 136 0.71 3.23 -11.44
CA GLY A 136 -0.52 3.92 -11.04
C GLY A 136 -0.34 5.42 -10.82
N LEU A 137 -1.04 5.95 -9.82
CA LEU A 137 -1.16 7.39 -9.56
C LEU A 137 0.19 8.10 -9.30
N PRO A 138 1.17 7.52 -8.58
CA PRO A 138 2.45 8.19 -8.35
C PRO A 138 3.22 8.48 -9.64
N ALA A 139 3.19 7.56 -10.61
CA ALA A 139 3.86 7.78 -11.89
C ALA A 139 3.17 8.86 -12.74
N LEU A 140 1.84 8.95 -12.67
CA LEU A 140 1.11 10.06 -13.30
C LEU A 140 1.50 11.40 -12.68
N ALA A 141 1.60 11.47 -11.34
CA ALA A 141 2.04 12.67 -10.64
C ALA A 141 3.47 13.06 -11.07
N SER A 142 4.39 12.09 -11.16
CA SER A 142 5.75 12.33 -11.64
C SER A 142 5.78 12.83 -13.08
N LEU A 143 5.00 12.24 -14.00
CA LEU A 143 4.89 12.70 -15.38
C LEU A 143 4.44 14.16 -15.45
N TRP A 144 3.45 14.52 -14.64
CA TRP A 144 2.89 15.87 -14.64
C TRP A 144 3.84 16.91 -14.06
N LEU A 145 4.59 16.55 -13.02
CA LEU A 145 5.58 17.43 -12.38
C LEU A 145 6.85 17.59 -13.22
N LEU A 146 7.30 16.54 -13.92
CA LEU A 146 8.56 16.56 -14.67
C LEU A 146 8.45 17.24 -16.03
N TYR A 147 7.27 17.25 -16.66
CA TYR A 147 7.10 17.76 -18.02
C TYR A 147 6.14 18.94 -18.08
N PRO A 148 6.63 20.15 -18.41
CA PRO A 148 5.76 21.31 -18.58
C PRO A 148 4.85 21.13 -19.81
N ARG A 149 3.73 21.85 -19.77
CA ARG A 149 2.76 21.89 -20.87
C ARG A 149 3.39 22.59 -22.07
N ARG A 150 3.06 22.16 -23.30
CA ARG A 150 3.46 22.87 -24.52
C ARG A 150 2.94 24.31 -24.47
N GLU A 151 3.84 25.28 -24.53
CA GLU A 151 3.47 26.66 -24.81
C GLU A 151 3.16 26.79 -26.31
N PRO A 152 1.96 27.25 -26.70
CA PRO A 152 1.69 27.58 -28.08
C PRO A 152 2.50 28.84 -28.43
N LEU A 153 3.42 28.72 -29.38
CA LEU A 153 4.12 29.89 -29.91
C LEU A 153 3.09 30.86 -30.53
N PRO A 154 3.19 32.17 -30.29
CA PRO A 154 2.34 33.15 -30.96
C PRO A 154 2.51 32.99 -32.47
N VAL A 155 1.43 32.68 -33.17
CA VAL A 155 1.41 32.72 -34.64
C VAL A 155 1.67 34.18 -35.02
N ALA A 156 2.76 34.44 -35.75
CA ALA A 156 3.09 35.79 -36.19
C ALA A 156 1.89 36.36 -36.97
N SER A 157 1.36 37.49 -36.49
CA SER A 157 0.28 38.21 -37.15
C SER A 157 0.70 38.51 -38.59
N PRO A 158 -0.13 38.21 -39.61
CA PRO A 158 0.20 38.58 -40.97
C PRO A 158 0.37 40.10 -41.04
N THR A 159 1.58 40.54 -41.39
CA THR A 159 1.88 41.94 -41.68
C THR A 159 1.04 42.36 -42.88
N LEU A 160 0.01 43.17 -42.63
CA LEU A 160 -0.72 43.88 -43.67
C LEU A 160 0.27 44.86 -44.33
N ALA A 161 0.58 44.61 -45.60
CA ALA A 161 1.32 45.51 -46.48
C ALA A 161 0.32 46.43 -47.22
#